data_AF-A0A509LEP4-F1
#
_entry.id   AF-A0A509LEP4-F1
#
_cell.length_a   1.000
_cell.length_b   1.000
_cell.length_c   1.000
_cell.angle_alpha   90.00
_cell.angle_beta   90.00
_cell.angle_gamma   90.00
#
_symmetry.space_group_name_H-M   'P 1'
#
loop_
_entity.id
_entity.type
_entity.pdbx_description
1 polymer ?
#
loop_
_entity_poly.entity_id
_entity_poly.type
_entity_poly.pdbx_seq_one_letter_code
_entity_poly.pdbx_strand_id
1 'polypeptide(L)'
;MFLPTTMKEVKQLDWKRLDVILVTGDTYIDSPFIGVAIIGKVLVDKGFRVGIIAQPDINSKKDIARLGEPALFWGITGGCVDSMVANYTALNKRRKKDDYTPGGINNLRPDRAVIAYSNLVRQYFKNTKPLVLGGIEASLRRIAHYDFKSNKMRRSILFDAKADYLLFGMAHSSIIKFATALKNSENPESLSGVAFISKEKQGEKIPSFEEVKKSRNQFIKSFDIFYKNNDPITAKKIYQQHNDRYLVLNPPEPYSTTKELDHIHSLGFEKDVHPYYKKRGHVRALDTIQFSIPIHYGCYGECNFCAISVHQGQTVRWRSEKSIIDEAKTISRLKDFKGYITDLGGPTANMYGFECKKKLAKGACHDKRCLSPAPCKSLIPDHSRQTRLIQKIEQLPGIKKVFINSGIRYDLILSDKKHGGTYLKKIVKDNVSGQMKVAPEHTMPHVLKLMGKQNIDLLLKFKNRFDALSKKSGKKQFLTYYLIAAHPGCRMTDMQDLKKFTTQKLKITPEQVQIFTPSPSTWSTVMYYTSIDPFTMEPVFVEKNSARKEKQKQIVTKKYRNK
;
A
#
# COMPACT_ATOMS: atom_id res chain seq x y z
N MET A 1 -9.06 -23.19 2.93
CA MET A 1 -10.01 -23.05 4.06
C MET A 1 -9.83 -21.71 4.74
N PHE A 2 -10.93 -21.05 5.09
CA PHE A 2 -10.94 -19.86 5.95
C PHE A 2 -10.22 -20.10 7.30
N LEU A 3 -9.59 -19.06 7.83
CA LEU A 3 -9.08 -19.04 9.21
C LEU A 3 -10.25 -18.88 10.20
N PRO A 4 -10.24 -19.55 11.36
CA PRO A 4 -11.34 -19.49 12.31
C PRO A 4 -11.55 -18.07 12.85
N THR A 5 -12.82 -17.67 12.96
CA THR A 5 -13.23 -16.41 13.61
C THR A 5 -14.18 -16.63 14.78
N THR A 6 -14.57 -17.87 15.04
CA THR A 6 -15.42 -18.31 16.15
C THR A 6 -14.82 -19.51 16.89
N MET A 7 -15.14 -19.67 18.18
CA MET A 7 -14.73 -20.86 18.94
C MET A 7 -15.32 -22.17 18.41
N LYS A 8 -16.45 -22.11 17.70
CA LYS A 8 -17.02 -23.30 17.04
C LYS A 8 -16.06 -23.81 15.96
N GLU A 9 -15.55 -22.92 15.11
CA GLU A 9 -14.58 -23.27 14.06
C GLU A 9 -13.25 -23.73 14.67
N VAL A 10 -12.80 -23.10 15.76
CA VAL A 10 -11.59 -23.54 16.49
C VAL A 10 -11.75 -24.99 16.99
N LYS A 11 -12.91 -25.33 17.57
CA LYS A 11 -13.22 -26.71 18.00
C LYS A 11 -13.33 -27.71 16.84
N GLN A 12 -13.85 -27.27 15.69
CA GLN A 12 -13.93 -28.11 14.48
C GLN A 12 -12.55 -28.48 13.92
N LEU A 13 -11.53 -27.67 14.21
CA LEU A 13 -10.13 -27.95 13.86
C LEU A 13 -9.38 -28.75 14.94
N ASP A 14 -10.10 -29.24 15.97
CA ASP A 14 -9.54 -29.89 17.16
C ASP A 14 -8.49 -29.03 17.90
N TRP A 15 -8.64 -27.70 17.84
CA TRP A 15 -7.76 -26.78 18.53
C TRP A 15 -8.36 -26.42 19.89
N LYS A 16 -7.58 -26.60 20.96
CA LYS A 16 -7.98 -26.17 22.31
C LYS A 16 -7.73 -24.68 22.55
N ARG A 17 -6.72 -24.12 21.89
CA ARG A 17 -6.29 -22.72 22.02
C ARG A 17 -5.60 -22.27 20.74
N LEU A 18 -5.74 -20.98 20.40
CA LEU A 18 -5.00 -20.36 19.31
C LEU A 18 -3.61 -19.92 19.77
N ASP A 19 -2.60 -20.06 18.92
CA ASP A 19 -1.26 -19.52 19.16
C ASP A 19 -1.23 -18.02 18.87
N VAL A 20 -1.94 -17.59 17.83
CA VAL A 20 -1.98 -16.20 17.38
C VAL A 20 -3.42 -15.78 17.12
N ILE A 21 -3.79 -14.59 17.60
CA ILE A 21 -5.05 -13.95 17.21
C ILE A 21 -4.71 -12.66 16.48
N LEU A 22 -5.21 -12.53 15.24
CA LEU A 22 -5.03 -11.35 14.41
C LEU A 22 -6.27 -10.46 14.47
N VAL A 23 -6.10 -9.18 14.83
CA VAL A 23 -7.14 -8.17 14.89
C VAL A 23 -6.95 -7.18 13.74
N THR A 24 -8.00 -6.94 12.96
CA THR A 24 -7.91 -6.12 11.73
C THR A 24 -9.02 -5.07 11.64
N GLY A 25 -8.70 -3.93 11.02
CA GLY A 25 -9.64 -2.84 10.70
C GLY A 25 -10.51 -3.09 9.47
N ASP A 26 -10.22 -4.12 8.68
CA ASP A 26 -11.05 -4.59 7.57
C ASP A 26 -11.89 -5.78 8.00
N THR A 27 -13.01 -6.05 7.30
CA THR A 27 -13.66 -7.36 7.41
C THR A 27 -12.74 -8.50 6.96
N TYR A 28 -12.97 -9.72 7.42
CA TYR A 28 -12.14 -10.85 7.00
C TYR A 28 -12.53 -11.31 5.59
N ILE A 29 -11.75 -10.87 4.61
CA ILE A 29 -11.76 -11.37 3.24
C ILE A 29 -10.53 -12.27 3.06
N ASP A 30 -10.72 -13.53 2.70
CA ASP A 30 -9.62 -14.48 2.51
C ASP A 30 -9.07 -14.37 1.09
N SER A 31 -8.17 -13.41 0.87
CA SER A 31 -7.67 -13.05 -0.46
C SER A 31 -6.19 -12.68 -0.43
N PRO A 32 -5.42 -12.96 -1.52
CA PRO A 32 -4.02 -12.56 -1.63
C PRO A 32 -3.80 -11.04 -1.78
N PHE A 33 -4.88 -10.25 -1.78
CA PHE A 33 -4.81 -8.78 -1.68
C PHE A 33 -4.93 -8.26 -0.24
N ILE A 34 -5.17 -9.16 0.73
CA ILE A 34 -5.49 -8.80 2.11
C ILE A 34 -4.34 -9.24 3.01
N GLY A 35 -3.57 -8.26 3.52
CA GLY A 35 -2.35 -8.53 4.28
C GLY A 35 -2.56 -9.46 5.48
N VAL A 36 -3.64 -9.24 6.25
CA VAL A 36 -3.94 -10.10 7.42
C VAL A 36 -4.27 -11.55 7.03
N ALA A 37 -4.88 -11.77 5.86
CA ALA A 37 -5.15 -13.11 5.34
C ALA A 37 -3.85 -13.81 4.95
N ILE A 38 -2.94 -13.11 4.24
CA ILE A 38 -1.61 -13.63 3.90
C ILE A 38 -0.86 -14.03 5.17
N ILE A 39 -0.75 -13.11 6.14
CA ILE A 39 -0.01 -13.36 7.38
C ILE A 39 -0.59 -14.55 8.14
N GLY A 40 -1.91 -14.64 8.27
CA GLY A 40 -2.55 -15.76 8.95
C GLY A 40 -2.32 -17.10 8.24
N LYS A 41 -2.42 -17.14 6.91
CA LYS A 41 -2.16 -18.36 6.12
C LYS A 41 -0.71 -18.82 6.19
N VAL A 42 0.23 -17.88 6.11
CA VAL A 42 1.67 -18.17 6.21
C VAL A 42 2.04 -18.72 7.59
N LEU A 43 1.39 -18.24 8.66
CA LEU A 43 1.55 -18.81 9.99
C LEU A 43 0.93 -20.21 10.12
N VAL A 44 -0.27 -20.43 9.58
CA VAL A 44 -0.90 -21.77 9.56
C VAL A 44 -0.09 -22.79 8.77
N ASP A 45 0.49 -22.38 7.63
CA ASP A 45 1.42 -23.21 6.84
C ASP A 45 2.65 -23.67 7.65
N LYS A 46 3.02 -22.92 8.69
CA LYS A 46 4.10 -23.26 9.62
C LYS A 46 3.63 -23.94 10.90
N GLY A 47 2.38 -24.40 10.94
CA GLY A 47 1.83 -25.18 12.04
C GLY A 47 1.38 -24.35 13.24
N PHE A 48 1.26 -23.03 13.10
CA PHE A 48 0.66 -22.18 14.14
C PHE A 48 -0.87 -22.19 14.03
N ARG A 49 -1.55 -22.20 15.17
CA ARG A 49 -3.02 -22.11 15.24
C ARG A 49 -3.42 -20.64 15.24
N VAL A 50 -4.04 -20.16 14.16
CA VAL A 50 -4.32 -18.73 13.97
C VAL A 50 -5.81 -18.48 13.83
N GLY A 51 -6.31 -17.45 14.53
CA GLY A 51 -7.67 -16.95 14.33
C GLY A 51 -7.70 -15.45 14.01
N ILE A 52 -8.82 -14.99 13.43
CA ILE A 52 -9.01 -13.59 13.04
C ILE A 52 -10.21 -12.99 13.76
N ILE A 53 -10.04 -11.78 14.30
CA ILE A 53 -11.12 -10.91 14.78
C ILE A 53 -11.13 -9.66 13.90
N ALA A 54 -12.16 -9.53 13.06
CA ALA A 54 -12.28 -8.41 12.15
C ALA A 54 -13.29 -7.38 12.66
N GLN A 55 -12.87 -6.12 12.68
CA GLN A 55 -13.66 -4.96 13.10
C GLN A 55 -14.42 -5.17 14.42
N PRO A 56 -13.71 -5.53 15.52
CA PRO A 56 -14.37 -5.71 16.81
C PRO A 56 -14.99 -4.40 17.28
N ASP A 57 -16.17 -4.49 17.91
CA ASP A 57 -16.74 -3.34 18.62
C ASP A 57 -15.80 -2.89 19.75
N ILE A 58 -15.35 -1.63 19.67
CA ILE A 58 -14.42 -1.04 20.62
C ILE A 58 -15.07 -0.68 21.97
N ASN A 59 -16.40 -0.73 22.05
CA ASN A 59 -17.14 -0.42 23.28
C ASN A 59 -17.56 -1.68 24.05
N SER A 60 -17.19 -2.88 23.57
CA SER A 60 -17.67 -4.14 24.14
C SER A 60 -16.58 -5.21 24.21
N LYS A 61 -16.63 -6.04 25.25
CA LYS A 61 -15.79 -7.25 25.39
C LYS A 61 -16.15 -8.32 24.36
N LYS A 62 -17.39 -8.31 23.85
CA LYS A 62 -18.02 -9.43 23.13
C LYS A 62 -17.19 -9.92 21.93
N ASP A 63 -16.69 -9.00 21.11
CA ASP A 63 -15.95 -9.38 19.91
C ASP A 63 -14.49 -9.71 20.22
N ILE A 64 -13.80 -8.86 20.98
CA ILE A 64 -12.36 -9.03 21.24
C ILE A 64 -12.04 -10.27 22.08
N ALA A 65 -12.94 -10.67 22.97
CA ALA A 65 -12.77 -11.87 23.80
C ALA A 65 -13.34 -13.14 23.16
N ARG A 66 -13.96 -13.06 21.97
CA ARG A 66 -14.69 -14.18 21.36
C ARG A 66 -13.84 -15.44 21.15
N LEU A 67 -12.54 -15.27 20.91
CA LEU A 67 -11.60 -16.36 20.65
C LEU A 67 -10.71 -16.72 21.86
N GLY A 68 -10.95 -16.11 23.02
CA GLY A 68 -10.06 -16.22 24.17
C GLY A 68 -8.75 -15.44 24.00
N GLU A 69 -7.71 -15.84 24.73
CA GLU A 69 -6.37 -15.24 24.66
C GLU A 69 -5.41 -16.14 23.85
N PRO A 70 -4.58 -15.58 22.94
CA PRO A 70 -3.60 -16.35 22.19
C PRO A 70 -2.52 -16.95 23.11
N ALA A 71 -1.81 -17.97 22.65
CA ALA A 71 -0.70 -18.56 23.39
C ALA A 71 0.61 -17.78 23.22
N LEU A 72 0.83 -17.18 22.04
CA LEU A 72 2.07 -16.47 21.69
C LEU A 72 1.88 -14.96 21.66
N PHE A 73 0.99 -14.42 20.81
CA PHE A 73 0.81 -12.96 20.68
C PHE A 73 -0.51 -12.55 20.03
N TRP A 74 -0.87 -11.28 20.22
CA TRP A 74 -1.92 -10.59 19.49
C TRP A 74 -1.32 -9.82 18.31
N GLY A 75 -1.69 -10.15 17.07
CA GLY A 75 -1.30 -9.37 15.89
C GLY A 75 -2.33 -8.30 15.59
N ILE A 76 -1.95 -7.03 15.44
CA ILE A 76 -2.90 -5.91 15.30
C ILE A 76 -2.57 -5.08 14.05
N THR A 77 -3.57 -4.86 13.20
CA THR A 77 -3.45 -4.04 12.00
C THR A 77 -4.67 -3.15 11.75
N GLY A 78 -4.44 -1.98 11.12
CA GLY A 78 -5.51 -1.07 10.70
C GLY A 78 -6.26 -1.51 9.43
N GLY A 79 -5.78 -2.59 8.77
CA GLY A 79 -6.29 -3.09 7.50
C GLY A 79 -5.37 -2.76 6.32
N CYS A 80 -5.88 -2.93 5.10
CA CYS A 80 -5.22 -2.67 3.82
C CYS A 80 -5.04 -1.17 3.55
N VAL A 81 -5.82 -0.32 4.23
CA VAL A 81 -5.73 1.14 4.15
C VAL A 81 -5.54 1.69 5.56
N ASP A 82 -4.78 2.78 5.66
CA ASP A 82 -4.69 3.57 6.89
C ASP A 82 -6.08 3.99 7.39
N SER A 83 -6.39 3.76 8.66
CA SER A 83 -7.73 4.04 9.22
C SER A 83 -8.13 5.51 9.11
N MET A 84 -7.18 6.45 9.20
CA MET A 84 -7.51 7.88 9.04
C MET A 84 -7.85 8.22 7.59
N VAL A 85 -7.18 7.60 6.63
CA VAL A 85 -7.49 7.73 5.19
C VAL A 85 -8.83 7.06 4.85
N ALA A 86 -9.11 5.91 5.47
CA ALA A 86 -10.38 5.19 5.32
C ALA A 86 -11.55 5.95 5.94
N ASN A 87 -11.33 6.68 7.05
CA ASN A 87 -12.40 7.36 7.79
C ASN A 87 -12.61 8.80 7.34
N TYR A 88 -11.61 9.47 6.78
CA TYR A 88 -11.69 10.89 6.41
C TYR A 88 -11.28 11.19 4.97
N THR A 89 -11.86 12.25 4.44
CA THR A 89 -11.41 12.90 3.21
C THR A 89 -10.22 13.83 3.52
N ALA A 90 -9.50 14.27 2.48
CA ALA A 90 -8.42 15.26 2.57
C ALA A 90 -8.85 16.60 3.22
N LEU A 91 -10.15 16.88 3.26
CA LEU A 91 -10.76 18.06 3.86
C LEU A 91 -11.27 17.80 5.29
N ASN A 92 -10.81 16.72 5.94
CA ASN A 92 -11.20 16.30 7.29
C ASN A 92 -12.70 16.00 7.48
N LYS A 93 -13.47 15.80 6.39
CA LYS A 93 -14.85 15.31 6.45
C LYS A 93 -14.87 13.79 6.62
N ARG A 94 -15.69 13.27 7.54
CA ARG A 94 -15.88 11.83 7.73
C ARG A 94 -16.50 11.21 6.47
N ARG A 95 -15.97 10.09 6.02
CA ARG A 95 -16.53 9.31 4.91
C ARG A 95 -17.75 8.55 5.42
N LYS A 96 -18.80 8.49 4.60
CA LYS A 96 -20.01 7.71 4.92
C LYS A 96 -19.86 6.24 4.57
N LYS A 97 -18.93 5.92 3.66
CA LYS A 97 -18.72 4.56 3.14
C LYS A 97 -17.30 4.06 3.41
N ASP A 98 -17.19 2.76 3.68
CA ASP A 98 -15.93 2.01 3.77
C ASP A 98 -16.07 0.72 2.95
N ASP A 99 -15.22 0.56 1.93
CA ASP A 99 -15.32 -0.55 0.98
C ASP A 99 -14.98 -1.91 1.62
N TYR A 100 -14.31 -1.92 2.77
CA TYR A 100 -13.93 -3.14 3.51
C TYR A 100 -14.86 -3.46 4.70
N THR A 101 -15.96 -2.74 4.86
CA THR A 101 -16.96 -2.98 5.91
C THR A 101 -18.19 -3.66 5.31
N PRO A 102 -18.75 -4.73 5.91
CA PRO A 102 -20.00 -5.34 5.44
C PRO A 102 -21.16 -4.34 5.47
N GLY A 103 -21.92 -4.27 4.37
CA GLY A 103 -22.96 -3.25 4.17
C GLY A 103 -22.39 -1.86 3.77
N GLY A 104 -21.07 -1.70 3.76
CA GLY A 104 -20.38 -0.51 3.27
C GLY A 104 -20.49 0.73 4.15
N ILE A 105 -21.11 0.66 5.33
CA ILE A 105 -21.28 1.80 6.24
C ILE A 105 -19.98 2.02 7.02
N ASN A 106 -19.46 3.26 7.03
CA ASN A 106 -18.23 3.58 7.75
C ASN A 106 -18.48 3.90 9.24
N ASN A 107 -18.79 2.86 10.00
CA ASN A 107 -19.03 2.92 11.44
C ASN A 107 -18.25 1.89 12.27
N LEU A 108 -17.64 0.88 11.65
CA LEU A 108 -16.96 -0.20 12.38
C LEU A 108 -15.45 0.00 12.54
N ARG A 109 -14.76 0.60 11.56
CA ARG A 109 -13.32 0.87 11.66
C ARG A 109 -13.08 2.13 12.51
N PRO A 110 -12.44 2.02 13.69
CA PRO A 110 -12.16 3.19 14.52
C PRO A 110 -11.00 4.00 13.95
N ASP A 111 -10.92 5.26 14.36
CA ASP A 111 -9.78 6.13 14.06
C ASP A 111 -8.52 5.60 14.75
N ARG A 112 -7.39 5.58 14.04
CA ARG A 112 -6.11 5.01 14.52
C ARG A 112 -6.34 3.59 15.05
N ALA A 113 -6.92 2.76 14.20
CA ALA A 113 -7.40 1.44 14.54
C ALA A 113 -6.37 0.58 15.27
N VAL A 114 -5.08 0.71 14.93
CA VAL A 114 -4.01 -0.01 15.63
C VAL A 114 -3.94 0.36 17.12
N ILE A 115 -4.06 1.65 17.45
CA ILE A 115 -4.06 2.15 18.84
C ILE A 115 -5.36 1.71 19.53
N ALA A 116 -6.52 1.89 18.87
CA ALA A 116 -7.82 1.55 19.43
C ALA A 116 -7.90 0.06 19.81
N TYR A 117 -7.48 -0.83 18.91
CA TYR A 117 -7.50 -2.27 19.17
C TYR A 117 -6.45 -2.71 20.19
N SER A 118 -5.27 -2.07 20.23
CA SER A 118 -4.28 -2.36 21.27
C SER A 118 -4.81 -2.03 22.66
N ASN A 119 -5.47 -0.87 22.80
CA ASN A 119 -6.14 -0.49 24.05
C ASN A 119 -7.28 -1.44 24.39
N LEU A 120 -8.08 -1.85 23.41
CA LEU A 120 -9.18 -2.79 23.59
C LEU A 120 -8.70 -4.14 24.16
N VAL A 121 -7.59 -4.68 23.64
CA VAL A 121 -6.99 -5.90 24.19
C VAL A 121 -6.55 -5.69 25.63
N ARG A 122 -5.77 -4.64 25.94
CA ARG A 122 -5.30 -4.37 27.31
C ARG A 122 -6.43 -4.01 28.30
N GLN A 123 -7.56 -3.52 27.80
CA GLN A 123 -8.74 -3.26 28.60
C GLN A 123 -9.32 -4.56 29.16
N TYR A 124 -9.45 -5.59 28.31
CA TYR A 124 -10.14 -6.84 28.66
C TYR A 124 -9.22 -8.03 29.00
N PHE A 125 -7.93 -7.94 28.70
CA PHE A 125 -6.91 -8.93 29.05
C PHE A 125 -5.77 -8.25 29.82
N LYS A 126 -5.63 -8.59 31.11
CA LYS A 126 -4.57 -8.08 32.00
C LYS A 126 -3.37 -8.99 31.96
N ASN A 127 -2.15 -8.43 32.03
CA ASN A 127 -0.89 -9.17 31.90
C ASN A 127 -0.88 -10.10 30.67
N THR A 128 -1.50 -9.63 29.59
CA THR A 128 -1.74 -10.40 28.36
C THR A 128 -0.44 -10.70 27.62
N LYS A 129 -0.51 -11.69 26.71
CA LYS A 129 0.53 -11.92 25.69
C LYS A 129 0.89 -10.65 24.89
N PRO A 130 2.13 -10.57 24.35
CA PRO A 130 2.62 -9.40 23.62
C PRO A 130 1.67 -8.92 22.51
N LEU A 131 1.60 -7.61 22.33
CA LEU A 131 0.93 -6.95 21.21
C LEU A 131 1.94 -6.66 20.10
N VAL A 132 1.66 -7.17 18.91
CA VAL A 132 2.52 -7.08 17.73
C VAL A 132 1.80 -6.29 16.64
N LEU A 133 2.30 -5.10 16.35
CA LEU A 133 1.71 -4.20 15.37
C LEU A 133 2.19 -4.55 13.96
N GLY A 134 1.31 -4.40 12.95
CA GLY A 134 1.68 -4.64 11.56
C GLY A 134 0.78 -3.96 10.53
N GLY A 135 1.15 -4.11 9.25
CA GLY A 135 0.44 -3.53 8.12
C GLY A 135 0.80 -2.06 7.86
N ILE A 136 0.08 -1.44 6.92
CA ILE A 136 0.43 -0.14 6.36
C ILE A 136 0.35 0.99 7.40
N GLU A 137 -0.67 0.98 8.26
CA GLU A 137 -0.87 2.00 9.30
C GLU A 137 0.30 2.05 10.29
N ALA A 138 0.77 0.88 10.73
CA ALA A 138 1.91 0.75 11.65
C ALA A 138 3.23 1.06 10.94
N SER A 139 3.43 0.52 9.73
CA SER A 139 4.66 0.71 8.93
C SER A 139 4.97 2.19 8.66
N LEU A 140 3.94 3.00 8.42
CA LEU A 140 4.08 4.43 8.16
C LEU A 140 4.27 5.28 9.43
N ARG A 141 4.06 4.71 10.62
CA ARG A 141 4.22 5.40 11.93
C ARG A 141 5.32 4.80 12.80
N ARG A 142 6.30 4.15 12.14
CA ARG A 142 7.43 3.50 12.81
C ARG A 142 8.23 4.46 13.68
N ILE A 143 8.57 5.64 13.15
CA ILE A 143 9.27 6.70 13.88
C ILE A 143 8.31 7.85 14.24
N ALA A 144 8.81 8.86 14.94
CA ALA A 144 8.10 10.13 15.12
C ALA A 144 7.62 10.68 13.77
N HIS A 145 6.35 11.10 13.71
CA HIS A 145 5.70 11.46 12.46
C HIS A 145 4.68 12.58 12.65
N TYR A 146 4.44 13.36 11.59
CA TYR A 146 3.35 14.32 11.57
C TYR A 146 2.02 13.61 11.33
N ASP A 147 1.06 13.82 12.23
CA ASP A 147 -0.31 13.34 12.12
C ASP A 147 -1.22 14.48 11.62
N PHE A 148 -1.66 14.36 10.36
CA PHE A 148 -2.46 15.37 9.69
C PHE A 148 -3.79 15.66 10.41
N LYS A 149 -4.44 14.63 10.97
CA LYS A 149 -5.75 14.76 11.62
C LYS A 149 -5.69 15.62 12.87
N SER A 150 -4.70 15.37 13.74
CA SER A 150 -4.50 16.13 14.98
C SER A 150 -3.63 17.36 14.80
N ASN A 151 -3.04 17.55 13.60
CA ASN A 151 -2.09 18.60 13.27
C ASN A 151 -0.93 18.69 14.28
N LYS A 152 -0.37 17.55 14.68
CA LYS A 152 0.66 17.44 15.71
C LYS A 152 1.75 16.45 15.30
N MET A 153 2.96 16.68 15.82
CA MET A 153 4.00 15.66 15.82
C MET A 153 3.65 14.59 16.86
N ARG A 154 3.56 13.33 16.43
CA ARG A 154 3.30 12.17 17.30
C ARG A 154 4.56 11.33 17.46
N ARG A 155 4.61 10.57 18.55
CA ARG A 155 5.66 9.58 18.77
C ARG A 155 5.50 8.42 17.77
N SER A 156 6.42 7.46 17.82
CA SER A 156 6.20 6.18 17.16
C SER A 156 4.91 5.54 17.64
N ILE A 157 4.22 4.84 16.75
CA ILE A 157 2.97 4.14 17.09
C ILE A 157 3.16 3.10 18.20
N LEU A 158 4.36 2.55 18.39
CA LEU A 158 4.67 1.64 19.50
C LEU A 158 4.44 2.31 20.86
N PHE A 159 4.87 3.56 21.01
CA PHE A 159 4.67 4.33 22.24
C PHE A 159 3.20 4.70 22.43
N ASP A 160 2.54 5.15 21.35
CA ASP A 160 1.14 5.59 21.41
C ASP A 160 0.17 4.43 21.68
N ALA A 161 0.43 3.25 21.12
CA ALA A 161 -0.37 2.04 21.31
C ALA A 161 0.01 1.25 22.57
N LYS A 162 1.13 1.60 23.22
CA LYS A 162 1.75 0.80 24.29
C LYS A 162 1.90 -0.66 23.88
N ALA A 163 2.36 -0.90 22.65
CA ALA A 163 2.56 -2.24 22.11
C ALA A 163 4.02 -2.68 22.33
N ASP A 164 4.25 -3.98 22.26
CA ASP A 164 5.54 -4.59 22.60
C ASP A 164 6.46 -4.62 21.38
N TYR A 165 5.92 -5.01 20.21
CA TYR A 165 6.67 -5.14 18.97
C TYR A 165 5.91 -4.58 17.77
N LEU A 166 6.65 -4.19 16.72
CA LEU A 166 6.12 -3.80 15.42
C LEU A 166 6.90 -4.54 14.33
N LEU A 167 6.19 -5.30 13.51
CA LEU A 167 6.74 -5.90 12.30
C LEU A 167 6.34 -5.05 11.09
N PHE A 168 7.34 -4.69 10.27
CA PHE A 168 7.14 -3.80 9.13
C PHE A 168 7.62 -4.42 7.82
N GLY A 169 7.27 -3.75 6.72
CA GLY A 169 7.42 -4.31 5.39
C GLY A 169 6.24 -5.22 5.06
N MET A 170 6.47 -6.19 4.17
CA MET A 170 5.51 -7.25 3.86
C MET A 170 5.38 -8.29 4.97
N ALA A 171 6.39 -8.42 5.83
CA ALA A 171 6.46 -9.32 6.98
C ALA A 171 6.18 -10.81 6.72
N HIS A 172 6.28 -11.28 5.46
CA HIS A 172 6.02 -12.68 5.11
C HIS A 172 6.91 -13.66 5.87
N SER A 173 8.24 -13.47 5.82
CA SER A 173 9.19 -14.37 6.47
C SER A 173 9.47 -13.96 7.93
N SER A 174 9.47 -12.66 8.23
CA SER A 174 9.77 -12.17 9.58
C SER A 174 8.69 -12.53 10.59
N ILE A 175 7.40 -12.63 10.21
CA ILE A 175 6.35 -13.06 11.15
C ILE A 175 6.52 -14.53 11.56
N ILE A 176 6.99 -15.38 10.65
CA ILE A 176 7.29 -16.79 10.96
C ILE A 176 8.45 -16.84 11.95
N LYS A 177 9.56 -16.17 11.63
CA LYS A 177 10.74 -16.12 12.52
C LYS A 177 10.38 -15.61 13.91
N PHE A 178 9.57 -14.56 13.96
CA PHE A 178 9.09 -13.95 15.21
C PHE A 178 8.22 -14.93 16.01
N ALA A 179 7.23 -15.56 15.38
CA ALA A 179 6.36 -16.54 16.04
C ALA A 179 7.14 -17.77 16.54
N THR A 180 8.12 -18.25 15.76
CA THR A 180 9.00 -19.35 16.15
C THR A 180 9.87 -18.97 17.34
N ALA A 181 10.49 -17.79 17.32
CA ALA A 181 11.30 -17.30 18.44
C ALA A 181 10.47 -17.26 19.73
N LEU A 182 9.26 -16.69 19.70
CA LEU A 182 8.37 -16.68 20.86
C LEU A 182 7.96 -18.09 21.32
N LYS A 183 7.69 -19.01 20.39
CA LYS A 183 7.35 -20.40 20.71
C LYS A 183 8.50 -21.12 21.41
N ASN A 184 9.74 -20.81 21.05
CA ASN A 184 10.95 -21.38 21.63
C ASN A 184 11.45 -20.60 22.86
N SER A 185 10.75 -19.55 23.29
CA SER A 185 11.20 -18.63 24.36
C SER A 185 12.53 -17.93 24.05
N GLU A 186 12.82 -17.72 22.76
CA GLU A 186 13.98 -16.96 22.28
C GLU A 186 13.64 -15.46 22.17
N ASN A 187 14.65 -14.59 22.27
CA ASN A 187 14.46 -13.15 22.15
C ASN A 187 14.22 -12.73 20.67
N PRO A 188 13.04 -12.19 20.33
CA PRO A 188 12.76 -11.76 18.95
C PRO A 188 13.37 -10.40 18.57
N GLU A 189 13.98 -9.67 19.51
CA GLU A 189 14.51 -8.31 19.30
C GLU A 189 15.75 -8.26 18.40
N SER A 190 16.38 -9.40 18.11
CA SER A 190 17.50 -9.49 17.16
C SER A 190 17.02 -9.65 15.70
N LEU A 191 15.74 -9.96 15.47
CA LEU A 191 15.22 -10.31 14.16
C LEU A 191 15.07 -9.09 13.24
N SER A 192 15.41 -9.27 11.97
CA SER A 192 15.17 -8.27 10.93
C SER A 192 13.66 -7.99 10.76
N GLY A 193 13.32 -6.76 10.40
CA GLY A 193 11.95 -6.30 10.24
C GLY A 193 11.19 -6.08 11.55
N VAL A 194 11.86 -6.18 12.70
CA VAL A 194 11.27 -5.92 14.04
C VAL A 194 11.70 -4.54 14.56
N ALA A 195 10.74 -3.82 15.12
CA ALA A 195 10.96 -2.63 15.93
C ALA A 195 10.37 -2.83 17.33
N PHE A 196 11.03 -2.28 18.35
CA PHE A 196 10.68 -2.45 19.76
C PHE A 196 11.13 -1.23 20.59
N ILE A 197 10.70 -1.17 21.85
CA ILE A 197 11.11 -0.13 22.79
C ILE A 197 12.16 -0.71 23.75
N SER A 198 13.33 -0.09 23.80
CA SER A 198 14.45 -0.48 24.66
C SER A 198 14.78 0.61 25.69
N LYS A 199 15.38 0.19 26.81
CA LYS A 199 16.04 1.09 27.78
C LYS A 199 17.46 1.45 27.35
N GLU A 200 18.02 0.72 26.39
CA GLU A 200 19.38 0.89 25.90
C GLU A 200 19.40 1.45 24.48
N LYS A 201 20.48 2.15 24.15
CA LYS A 201 20.74 2.67 22.81
C LYS A 201 21.28 1.52 21.95
N GLN A 202 20.62 1.21 20.83
CA GLN A 202 21.07 0.14 19.93
C GLN A 202 21.04 0.61 18.47
N GLY A 203 22.20 0.63 17.81
CA GLY A 203 22.35 1.06 16.42
C GLY A 203 22.70 2.53 16.25
N GLU A 204 22.48 3.07 15.06
CA GLU A 204 22.80 4.47 14.74
C GLU A 204 21.68 5.43 15.21
N LYS A 205 22.07 6.56 15.81
CA LYS A 205 21.12 7.56 16.34
C LYS A 205 20.45 8.33 15.20
N ILE A 206 19.12 8.43 15.25
CA ILE A 206 18.37 9.48 14.52
C ILE A 206 17.90 10.58 15.49
N PRO A 207 17.54 11.79 15.00
CA PRO A 207 17.01 12.85 15.87
C PRO A 207 15.85 12.35 16.73
N SER A 208 15.93 12.68 18.02
CA SER A 208 14.95 12.31 19.05
C SER A 208 13.58 12.90 18.77
N PHE A 209 12.54 12.33 19.39
CA PHE A 209 11.19 12.89 19.32
C PHE A 209 11.14 14.36 19.76
N GLU A 210 11.88 14.68 20.81
CA GLU A 210 11.92 16.01 21.41
C GLU A 210 12.61 17.03 20.48
N GLU A 211 13.66 16.62 19.75
CA GLU A 211 14.30 17.43 18.71
C GLU A 211 13.38 17.65 17.50
N VAL A 212 12.77 16.59 16.95
CA VAL A 212 11.90 16.72 15.76
C VAL A 212 10.61 17.48 16.04
N LYS A 213 10.12 17.47 17.29
CA LYS A 213 8.97 18.27 17.72
C LYS A 213 9.29 19.77 17.72
N LYS A 214 10.52 20.15 18.05
CA LYS A 214 10.96 21.56 18.17
C LYS A 214 11.53 22.12 16.87
N SER A 215 12.11 21.29 16.00
CA SER A 215 12.82 21.75 14.80
C SER A 215 12.35 21.03 13.53
N ARG A 216 11.92 21.83 12.54
CA ARG A 216 11.57 21.35 11.19
C ARG A 216 12.78 20.71 10.49
N ASN A 217 13.98 21.26 10.68
CA ASN A 217 15.22 20.72 10.11
C ASN A 217 15.56 19.36 10.72
N GLN A 218 15.36 19.19 12.03
CA GLN A 218 15.56 17.89 12.67
C GLN A 218 14.53 16.86 12.19
N PHE A 219 13.28 17.28 11.95
CA PHE A 219 12.28 16.39 11.34
C PHE A 219 12.67 15.95 9.92
N ILE A 220 13.14 16.87 9.08
CA ILE A 220 13.66 16.53 7.73
C ILE A 220 14.83 15.54 7.83
N LYS A 221 15.82 15.83 8.68
CA LYS A 221 16.98 14.95 8.90
C LYS A 221 16.57 13.56 9.39
N SER A 222 15.65 13.49 10.36
CA SER A 222 15.13 12.23 10.89
C SER A 222 14.43 11.41 9.80
N PHE A 223 13.62 12.05 8.97
CA PHE A 223 12.92 11.38 7.89
C PHE A 223 13.87 10.92 6.78
N ASP A 224 14.90 11.70 6.43
CA ASP A 224 15.91 11.32 5.43
C ASP A 224 16.67 10.05 5.83
N ILE A 225 17.18 10.01 7.07
CA ILE A 225 17.87 8.83 7.59
C ILE A 225 16.92 7.62 7.60
N PHE A 226 15.70 7.80 8.13
CA PHE A 226 14.70 6.72 8.13
C PHE A 226 14.35 6.23 6.73
N TYR A 227 14.13 7.13 5.77
CA TYR A 227 13.71 6.79 4.42
C TYR A 227 14.80 6.00 3.69
N LYS A 228 16.07 6.44 3.79
CA LYS A 228 17.24 5.74 3.24
C LYS A 228 17.48 4.38 3.89
N ASN A 229 17.05 4.19 5.14
CA ASN A 229 17.19 2.94 5.90
C ASN A 229 16.04 1.92 5.66
N ASN A 230 15.37 1.97 4.51
CA ASN A 230 14.30 1.03 4.14
C ASN A 230 14.71 -0.04 3.11
N ASP A 231 15.95 0.00 2.61
CA ASP A 231 16.47 -1.04 1.72
C ASP A 231 17.10 -2.17 2.55
N PRO A 232 16.64 -3.44 2.43
CA PRO A 232 17.16 -4.54 3.24
C PRO A 232 18.66 -4.85 3.05
N ILE A 233 19.29 -4.39 1.96
CA ILE A 233 20.71 -4.66 1.67
C ILE A 233 21.59 -3.62 2.38
N THR A 234 21.19 -2.36 2.39
CA THR A 234 22.02 -1.25 2.92
C THR A 234 21.59 -0.75 4.29
N ALA A 235 20.40 -1.11 4.76
CA ALA A 235 19.88 -0.65 6.04
C ALA A 235 20.69 -1.19 7.22
N LYS A 236 20.82 -0.33 8.24
CA LYS A 236 21.44 -0.65 9.51
C LYS A 236 20.42 -0.57 10.64
N LYS A 237 20.77 -1.10 11.80
CA LYS A 237 19.98 -0.90 13.01
C LYS A 237 20.05 0.59 13.37
N ILE A 238 18.90 1.21 13.63
CA ILE A 238 18.81 2.61 14.05
C ILE A 238 17.98 2.74 15.32
N TYR A 239 18.17 3.83 16.06
CA TYR A 239 17.32 4.16 17.20
C TYR A 239 16.91 5.63 17.25
N GLN A 240 15.71 5.88 17.78
CA GLN A 240 15.19 7.21 18.09
C GLN A 240 14.91 7.31 19.58
N GLN A 241 15.47 8.33 20.23
CA GLN A 241 15.15 8.61 21.63
C GLN A 241 13.76 9.23 21.78
N HIS A 242 13.03 8.78 22.80
CA HIS A 242 11.71 9.25 23.22
C HIS A 242 11.75 9.39 24.76
N ASN A 243 12.03 10.59 25.25
CA ASN A 243 12.38 10.85 26.66
C ASN A 243 13.54 9.94 27.15
N ASP A 244 13.25 9.05 28.08
CA ASP A 244 14.14 8.12 28.78
C ASP A 244 14.24 6.73 28.10
N ARG A 245 13.49 6.52 27.01
CA ARG A 245 13.46 5.24 26.28
C ARG A 245 13.84 5.42 24.82
N TYR A 246 14.19 4.31 24.18
CA TYR A 246 14.66 4.28 22.79
C TYR A 246 13.76 3.39 21.95
N LEU A 247 13.21 3.95 20.89
CA LEU A 247 12.67 3.17 19.79
C LEU A 247 13.84 2.55 19.02
N VAL A 248 13.92 1.24 18.93
CA VAL A 248 14.92 0.53 18.11
C VAL A 248 14.23 -0.01 16.86
N LEU A 249 14.85 0.17 15.70
CA LEU A 249 14.43 -0.43 14.43
C LEU A 249 15.58 -1.27 13.89
N ASN A 250 15.37 -2.57 13.79
CA ASN A 250 16.29 -3.45 13.07
C ASN A 250 16.21 -3.16 11.56
N PRO A 251 17.22 -3.57 10.76
CA PRO A 251 17.11 -3.55 9.31
C PRO A 251 15.85 -4.27 8.82
N PRO A 252 15.21 -3.85 7.72
CA PRO A 252 14.10 -4.58 7.13
C PRO A 252 14.45 -6.05 6.84
N GLU A 253 13.48 -6.94 6.95
CA GLU A 253 13.63 -8.34 6.51
C GLU A 253 14.00 -8.39 5.02
N PRO A 254 14.93 -9.27 4.61
CA PRO A 254 15.19 -9.52 3.21
C PRO A 254 13.89 -9.79 2.45
N TYR A 255 13.71 -9.08 1.34
CA TYR A 255 12.54 -9.25 0.50
C TYR A 255 12.38 -10.72 0.05
N SER A 256 11.14 -11.18 -0.05
CA SER A 256 10.82 -12.53 -0.52
C SER A 256 11.40 -12.82 -1.91
N THR A 257 11.87 -14.05 -2.09
CA THR A 257 12.25 -14.64 -3.37
C THR A 257 11.02 -15.01 -4.20
N THR A 258 11.21 -15.25 -5.50
CA THR A 258 10.14 -15.78 -6.37
C THR A 258 9.54 -17.06 -5.82
N LYS A 259 10.36 -17.97 -5.29
CA LYS A 259 9.91 -19.26 -4.74
C LYS A 259 9.03 -19.05 -3.50
N GLU A 260 9.41 -18.15 -2.60
CA GLU A 260 8.59 -17.82 -1.43
C GLU A 260 7.29 -17.13 -1.84
N LEU A 261 7.32 -16.20 -2.81
CA LEU A 261 6.10 -15.57 -3.32
C LEU A 261 5.17 -16.60 -3.98
N ASP A 262 5.72 -17.54 -4.75
CA ASP A 262 4.93 -18.60 -5.37
C ASP A 262 4.27 -19.50 -4.32
N HIS A 263 5.00 -19.86 -3.26
CA HIS A 263 4.49 -20.64 -2.14
C HIS A 263 3.36 -19.90 -1.42
N ILE A 264 3.58 -18.65 -1.02
CA ILE A 264 2.59 -17.82 -0.31
C ILE A 264 1.28 -17.73 -1.09
N HIS A 265 1.36 -17.52 -2.40
CA HIS A 265 0.18 -17.39 -3.25
C HIS A 265 -0.49 -18.74 -3.58
N SER A 266 0.13 -19.86 -3.21
CA SER A 266 -0.43 -21.21 -3.35
C SER A 266 -1.20 -21.70 -2.12
N LEU A 267 -1.23 -20.93 -1.02
CA LEU A 267 -1.82 -21.31 0.28
C LEU A 267 -3.37 -21.40 0.32
N GLY A 268 -4.03 -21.58 -0.83
CA GLY A 268 -5.47 -21.85 -0.90
C GLY A 268 -6.35 -20.76 -0.30
N PHE A 269 -6.38 -19.59 -0.94
CA PHE A 269 -7.29 -18.48 -0.59
C PHE A 269 -8.70 -18.75 -1.12
N GLU A 270 -9.73 -18.52 -0.29
CA GLU A 270 -11.13 -18.71 -0.67
C GLU A 270 -11.63 -17.66 -1.68
N LYS A 271 -10.95 -16.51 -1.75
CA LYS A 271 -11.33 -15.35 -2.59
C LYS A 271 -12.75 -14.87 -2.30
N ASP A 272 -13.17 -14.93 -1.04
CA ASP A 272 -14.49 -14.51 -0.59
C ASP A 272 -14.42 -13.93 0.84
N VAL A 273 -15.50 -13.30 1.26
CA VAL A 273 -15.70 -12.81 2.63
C VAL A 273 -16.07 -14.00 3.51
N HIS A 274 -15.44 -14.11 4.67
CA HIS A 274 -15.73 -15.16 5.64
C HIS A 274 -17.24 -15.16 6.03
N PRO A 275 -17.94 -16.31 6.05
CA PRO A 275 -19.39 -16.40 6.28
C PRO A 275 -19.92 -15.65 7.51
N TYR A 276 -19.18 -15.70 8.62
CA TYR A 276 -19.49 -14.94 9.85
C TYR A 276 -19.71 -13.43 9.61
N TYR A 277 -18.95 -12.80 8.71
CA TYR A 277 -19.06 -11.38 8.38
C TYR A 277 -19.93 -11.15 7.14
N LYS A 278 -19.91 -12.06 6.16
CA LYS A 278 -20.68 -11.97 4.91
C LYS A 278 -22.18 -11.79 5.15
N LYS A 279 -22.73 -12.45 6.18
CA LYS A 279 -24.14 -12.30 6.59
C LYS A 279 -24.55 -10.89 7.03
N ARG A 280 -23.59 -9.99 7.28
CA ARG A 280 -23.83 -8.59 7.70
C ARG A 280 -23.97 -7.62 6.52
N GLY A 281 -23.80 -8.09 5.28
CA GLY A 281 -24.06 -7.32 4.07
C GLY A 281 -22.94 -7.40 3.03
N HIS A 282 -23.18 -6.80 1.86
CA HIS A 282 -22.24 -6.75 0.74
C HIS A 282 -20.93 -6.06 1.12
N VAL A 283 -19.80 -6.57 0.63
CA VAL A 283 -18.46 -6.00 0.85
C VAL A 283 -17.89 -5.55 -0.48
N ARG A 284 -17.85 -4.22 -0.68
CA ARG A 284 -17.52 -3.61 -1.97
C ARG A 284 -16.08 -3.86 -2.44
N ALA A 285 -15.14 -4.07 -1.52
CA ALA A 285 -13.77 -4.43 -1.88
C ALA A 285 -13.73 -5.72 -2.72
N LEU A 286 -14.61 -6.69 -2.42
CA LEU A 286 -14.67 -7.99 -3.11
C LEU A 286 -14.94 -7.83 -4.62
N ASP A 287 -15.76 -6.86 -5.01
CA ASP A 287 -16.10 -6.53 -6.41
C ASP A 287 -14.87 -6.29 -7.29
N THR A 288 -13.75 -5.86 -6.68
CA THR A 288 -12.52 -5.51 -7.38
C THR A 288 -11.43 -6.55 -7.26
N ILE A 289 -11.44 -7.38 -6.21
CA ILE A 289 -10.32 -8.28 -5.89
C ILE A 289 -10.63 -9.77 -6.04
N GLN A 290 -11.91 -10.18 -6.13
CA GLN A 290 -12.30 -11.59 -6.13
C GLN A 290 -11.60 -12.41 -7.23
N PHE A 291 -11.65 -11.92 -8.48
CA PHE A 291 -11.05 -12.60 -9.64
C PHE A 291 -9.82 -11.87 -10.17
N SER A 292 -9.17 -11.10 -9.31
CA SER A 292 -7.90 -10.42 -9.62
C SER A 292 -6.73 -11.30 -9.20
N ILE A 293 -5.60 -11.14 -9.87
CA ILE A 293 -4.37 -11.91 -9.60
C ILE A 293 -3.20 -10.93 -9.39
N PRO A 294 -2.58 -10.90 -8.19
CA PRO A 294 -1.40 -10.09 -7.93
C PRO A 294 -0.15 -10.76 -8.51
N ILE A 295 0.63 -10.05 -9.32
CA ILE A 295 1.79 -10.60 -10.04
C ILE A 295 3.14 -10.15 -9.46
N HIS A 296 3.18 -9.04 -8.72
CA HIS A 296 4.40 -8.48 -8.14
C HIS A 296 4.12 -7.56 -6.94
N TYR A 297 5.19 -7.28 -6.20
CA TYR A 297 5.27 -6.30 -5.11
C TYR A 297 6.38 -5.29 -5.40
N GLY A 298 6.34 -4.15 -4.70
CA GLY A 298 7.30 -3.06 -4.87
C GLY A 298 6.98 -2.16 -6.08
N CYS A 299 7.63 -1.00 -6.15
CA CYS A 299 7.37 -0.03 -7.22
C CYS A 299 8.60 0.83 -7.53
N TYR A 300 8.98 0.95 -8.80
CA TYR A 300 10.06 1.85 -9.24
C TYR A 300 9.71 3.34 -9.13
N GLY A 301 8.43 3.64 -8.94
CA GLY A 301 7.91 4.98 -9.12
C GLY A 301 8.42 5.96 -8.09
N GLU A 302 8.61 5.50 -6.86
CA GLU A 302 9.16 6.29 -5.76
C GLU A 302 8.54 7.70 -5.66
N CYS A 303 7.23 7.80 -5.87
CA CYS A 303 6.54 9.08 -5.85
C CYS A 303 6.51 9.60 -4.41
N ASN A 304 6.82 10.88 -4.21
CA ASN A 304 7.05 11.47 -2.88
C ASN A 304 5.82 11.45 -1.95
N PHE A 305 4.62 11.22 -2.50
CA PHE A 305 3.36 11.12 -1.78
C PHE A 305 2.90 9.67 -1.57
N CYS A 306 3.66 8.69 -2.05
CA CYS A 306 3.27 7.27 -2.06
C CYS A 306 3.88 6.50 -0.89
N ALA A 307 3.07 5.64 -0.27
CA ALA A 307 3.48 4.77 0.83
C ALA A 307 4.22 3.49 0.37
N ILE A 308 4.14 3.12 -0.92
CA ILE A 308 4.63 1.83 -1.42
C ILE A 308 6.14 1.68 -1.19
N SER A 309 6.94 2.72 -1.43
CA SER A 309 8.40 2.65 -1.21
C SER A 309 8.77 2.32 0.23
N VAL A 310 8.01 2.83 1.21
CA VAL A 310 8.27 2.64 2.64
C VAL A 310 7.70 1.30 3.14
N HIS A 311 6.62 0.80 2.53
CA HIS A 311 5.93 -0.41 3.00
C HIS A 311 6.27 -1.68 2.20
N GLN A 312 6.32 -1.62 0.87
CA GLN A 312 6.69 -2.78 0.03
C GLN A 312 8.13 -2.71 -0.50
N GLY A 313 8.73 -1.52 -0.51
CA GLY A 313 10.07 -1.29 -1.04
C GLY A 313 10.10 -0.76 -2.47
N GLN A 314 11.30 -0.33 -2.88
CA GLN A 314 11.58 0.24 -4.21
C GLN A 314 12.03 -0.82 -5.23
N THR A 315 12.29 -2.04 -4.77
CA THR A 315 12.71 -3.17 -5.59
C THR A 315 11.48 -3.98 -5.99
N VAL A 316 11.26 -4.13 -7.29
CA VAL A 316 10.11 -4.87 -7.80
C VAL A 316 10.44 -6.35 -7.80
N ARG A 317 9.54 -7.15 -7.23
CA ARG A 317 9.67 -8.60 -7.12
C ARG A 317 8.40 -9.29 -7.52
N TRP A 318 8.51 -10.39 -8.24
CA TRP A 318 7.38 -11.01 -8.90
C TRP A 318 7.31 -12.51 -8.68
N ARG A 319 6.11 -13.05 -8.88
CA ARG A 319 5.84 -14.48 -8.92
C ARG A 319 6.29 -15.09 -10.25
N SER A 320 6.53 -16.40 -10.28
CA SER A 320 6.77 -17.11 -11.53
C SER A 320 5.53 -17.09 -12.42
N GLU A 321 5.74 -17.24 -13.74
CA GLU A 321 4.62 -17.38 -14.67
C GLU A 321 3.76 -18.60 -14.31
N LYS A 322 4.40 -19.69 -13.88
CA LYS A 322 3.73 -20.92 -13.44
C LYS A 322 2.77 -20.66 -12.29
N SER A 323 3.22 -20.00 -11.21
CA SER A 323 2.36 -19.70 -10.05
C SER A 323 1.14 -18.87 -10.44
N ILE A 324 1.32 -17.85 -11.29
CA ILE A 324 0.24 -16.98 -11.74
C ILE A 324 -0.75 -17.74 -12.63
N ILE A 325 -0.26 -18.57 -13.56
CA ILE A 325 -1.07 -19.40 -14.44
C ILE A 325 -1.86 -20.44 -13.63
N ASP A 326 -1.24 -21.05 -12.63
CA ASP A 326 -1.91 -22.05 -11.78
C ASP A 326 -3.01 -21.41 -10.92
N GLU A 327 -2.82 -20.18 -10.42
CA GLU A 327 -3.91 -19.42 -9.78
C GLU A 327 -5.04 -19.08 -10.76
N ALA A 328 -4.73 -18.70 -12.00
CA ALA A 328 -5.74 -18.45 -13.02
C ALA A 328 -6.57 -19.70 -13.34
N LYS A 329 -5.96 -20.89 -13.38
CA LYS A 329 -6.67 -22.18 -13.52
C LYS A 329 -7.57 -22.48 -12.33
N THR A 330 -7.12 -22.15 -11.11
CA THR A 330 -7.95 -22.32 -9.91
C THR A 330 -9.16 -21.39 -9.96
N ILE A 331 -8.96 -20.12 -10.34
CA ILE A 331 -10.05 -19.15 -10.53
C ILE A 331 -11.05 -19.62 -11.60
N SER A 332 -10.56 -20.19 -12.71
CA SER A 332 -11.44 -20.63 -13.80
C SER A 332 -12.41 -21.75 -13.45
N ARG A 333 -12.17 -22.44 -12.33
CA ARG A 333 -13.01 -23.52 -11.79
C ARG A 333 -13.98 -23.06 -10.70
N LEU A 334 -13.93 -21.80 -10.27
CA LEU A 334 -14.85 -21.28 -9.26
C LEU A 334 -16.26 -21.13 -9.84
N LYS A 335 -17.27 -21.55 -9.08
CA LYS A 335 -18.69 -21.57 -9.51
C LYS A 335 -19.19 -20.21 -10.02
N ASP A 336 -18.75 -19.13 -9.39
CA ASP A 336 -19.21 -17.77 -9.71
C ASP A 336 -18.36 -17.09 -10.80
N PHE A 337 -17.30 -17.74 -11.28
CA PHE A 337 -16.43 -17.17 -12.30
C PHE A 337 -17.11 -17.17 -13.68
N LYS A 338 -17.18 -15.99 -14.32
CA LYS A 338 -17.85 -15.80 -15.62
C LYS A 338 -16.90 -15.75 -16.82
N GLY A 339 -15.63 -16.08 -16.60
CA GLY A 339 -14.59 -16.08 -17.63
C GLY A 339 -13.73 -14.81 -17.68
N TYR A 340 -13.86 -13.90 -16.73
CA TYR A 340 -13.15 -12.61 -16.73
C TYR A 340 -12.20 -12.50 -15.54
N ILE A 341 -10.90 -12.54 -15.79
CA ILE A 341 -9.92 -12.11 -14.79
C ILE A 341 -10.04 -10.59 -14.69
N THR A 342 -10.45 -10.09 -13.52
CA THR A 342 -10.82 -8.68 -13.33
C THR A 342 -9.62 -7.76 -13.28
N ASP A 343 -8.46 -8.26 -12.87
CA ASP A 343 -7.20 -7.54 -12.98
C ASP A 343 -6.02 -8.52 -12.92
N LEU A 344 -4.97 -8.24 -13.70
CA LEU A 344 -3.67 -8.89 -13.59
C LEU A 344 -2.63 -7.82 -13.25
N GLY A 345 -2.33 -7.64 -11.96
CA GLY A 345 -1.78 -6.38 -11.48
C GLY A 345 -0.93 -6.45 -10.22
N GLY A 346 -0.69 -5.29 -9.64
CA GLY A 346 0.11 -5.06 -8.44
C GLY A 346 0.10 -3.55 -8.15
N PRO A 347 1.09 -3.00 -7.45
CA PRO A 347 1.21 -1.54 -7.27
C PRO A 347 1.09 -0.73 -8.58
N THR A 348 1.61 -1.27 -9.68
CA THR A 348 1.38 -0.78 -11.05
C THR A 348 1.44 -1.97 -11.99
N ALA A 349 0.46 -2.15 -12.87
CA ALA A 349 0.34 -3.37 -13.66
C ALA A 349 1.60 -3.73 -14.48
N ASN A 350 2.28 -2.74 -15.09
CA ASN A 350 3.31 -2.98 -16.10
C ASN A 350 4.77 -2.99 -15.58
N MET A 351 4.99 -3.52 -14.38
CA MET A 351 6.32 -3.64 -13.77
C MET A 351 6.84 -5.09 -13.69
N TYR A 352 6.14 -6.04 -14.32
CA TYR A 352 6.46 -7.46 -14.20
C TYR A 352 7.63 -7.89 -15.10
N GLY A 353 8.66 -8.50 -14.50
CA GLY A 353 9.60 -9.36 -15.21
C GLY A 353 10.97 -8.75 -15.56
N PHE A 354 11.29 -7.55 -15.08
CA PHE A 354 12.59 -6.90 -15.29
C PHE A 354 13.05 -6.16 -14.03
N GLU A 355 14.34 -5.99 -13.80
CA GLU A 355 14.88 -5.21 -12.68
C GLU A 355 16.32 -4.74 -12.98
N CYS A 356 16.74 -3.66 -12.33
CA CYS A 356 18.11 -3.14 -12.38
C CYS A 356 19.08 -4.08 -11.65
N LYS A 357 20.02 -4.68 -12.39
CA LYS A 357 21.07 -5.57 -11.84
C LYS A 357 21.88 -4.92 -10.71
N LYS A 358 22.20 -3.63 -10.82
CA LYS A 358 22.93 -2.88 -9.78
C LYS A 358 22.12 -2.81 -8.48
N LYS A 359 20.81 -2.58 -8.58
CA LYS A 359 19.92 -2.51 -7.42
C LYS A 359 19.78 -3.85 -6.71
N LEU A 360 19.73 -4.95 -7.47
CA LEU A 360 19.70 -6.30 -6.90
C LEU A 360 20.99 -6.66 -6.15
N ALA A 361 22.15 -6.20 -6.64
CA ALA A 361 23.44 -6.52 -6.05
C ALA A 361 23.84 -5.59 -4.88
N LYS A 362 23.49 -4.31 -4.93
CA LYS A 362 24.00 -3.27 -4.02
C LYS A 362 22.93 -2.51 -3.24
N GLY A 363 21.65 -2.85 -3.41
CA GLY A 363 20.53 -2.08 -2.87
C GLY A 363 20.11 -0.88 -3.73
N ALA A 364 19.00 -0.26 -3.35
CA ALA A 364 18.50 0.96 -4.01
C ALA A 364 19.52 2.11 -3.93
N CYS A 365 19.62 2.90 -5.01
CA CYS A 365 20.49 4.07 -5.05
C CYS A 365 20.00 5.14 -4.06
N HIS A 366 20.93 5.71 -3.28
CA HIS A 366 20.60 6.77 -2.31
C HIS A 366 20.24 8.10 -2.98
N ASP A 367 20.96 8.48 -4.03
CA ASP A 367 20.86 9.82 -4.64
C ASP A 367 20.19 9.82 -6.01
N LYS A 368 19.60 8.68 -6.41
CA LYS A 368 19.01 8.53 -7.75
C LYS A 368 17.74 7.71 -7.74
N ARG A 369 16.70 8.26 -8.37
CA ARG A 369 15.42 7.55 -8.55
C ARG A 369 15.39 6.79 -9.87
N CYS A 370 14.63 5.71 -9.90
CA CYS A 370 14.56 4.85 -11.08
C CYS A 370 13.85 5.53 -12.26
N LEU A 371 12.84 6.34 -11.99
CA LEU A 371 11.98 6.90 -13.05
C LEU A 371 12.00 8.44 -13.12
N SER A 372 12.42 9.16 -12.08
CA SER A 372 12.39 10.63 -12.03
C SER A 372 13.81 11.21 -11.93
N PRO A 373 14.13 12.34 -12.60
CA PRO A 373 13.27 13.13 -13.50
C PRO A 373 13.05 12.48 -14.87
N ALA A 374 13.87 11.49 -15.22
CA ALA A 374 13.72 10.67 -16.41
C ALA A 374 14.03 9.19 -16.09
N PRO A 375 13.49 8.23 -16.87
CA PRO A 375 13.82 6.82 -16.70
C PRO A 375 15.33 6.56 -16.72
N CYS A 376 15.83 5.88 -15.68
CA CYS A 376 17.23 5.58 -15.52
C CYS A 376 17.71 4.59 -16.58
N LYS A 377 18.84 4.88 -17.25
CA LYS A 377 19.44 4.02 -18.28
C LYS A 377 19.79 2.60 -17.81
N SER A 378 19.99 2.40 -16.51
CA SER A 378 20.29 1.07 -15.94
C SER A 378 19.04 0.25 -15.61
N LEU A 379 17.86 0.87 -15.58
CA LEU A 379 16.59 0.14 -15.57
C LEU A 379 16.18 -0.02 -17.03
N ILE A 380 16.18 -1.26 -17.52
CA ILE A 380 15.87 -1.58 -18.91
C ILE A 380 14.50 -2.26 -18.91
N PRO A 381 13.39 -1.52 -19.17
CA PRO A 381 12.07 -2.11 -19.18
C PRO A 381 11.90 -3.06 -20.35
N ASP A 382 11.28 -4.21 -20.09
CA ASP A 382 10.94 -5.22 -21.10
C ASP A 382 9.56 -5.82 -20.81
N HIS A 383 8.57 -5.45 -21.62
CA HIS A 383 7.20 -5.90 -21.47
C HIS A 383 6.91 -7.24 -22.17
N SER A 384 7.90 -7.89 -22.79
CA SER A 384 7.70 -9.16 -23.50
C SER A 384 7.21 -10.27 -22.58
N ARG A 385 7.75 -10.34 -21.36
CA ARG A 385 7.40 -11.38 -20.40
C ARG A 385 5.97 -11.27 -19.91
N GLN A 386 5.53 -10.07 -19.55
CA GLN A 386 4.14 -9.83 -19.19
C GLN A 386 3.18 -10.07 -20.37
N THR A 387 3.57 -9.66 -21.58
CA THR A 387 2.80 -9.94 -22.81
C THR A 387 2.55 -11.43 -22.98
N ARG A 388 3.61 -12.25 -22.89
CA ARG A 388 3.52 -13.72 -22.99
C ARG A 388 2.66 -14.31 -21.88
N LEU A 389 2.81 -13.83 -20.65
CA LEU A 389 2.02 -14.28 -19.51
C LEU A 389 0.51 -14.04 -19.72
N ILE A 390 0.12 -12.84 -20.16
CA ILE A 390 -1.27 -12.53 -20.47
C ILE A 390 -1.80 -13.47 -21.56
N GLN A 391 -1.05 -13.68 -22.64
CA GLN A 391 -1.45 -14.58 -23.73
C GLN A 391 -1.66 -16.02 -23.24
N LYS A 392 -0.76 -16.54 -22.39
CA LYS A 392 -0.89 -17.88 -21.82
C LYS A 392 -2.14 -18.02 -20.96
N ILE A 393 -2.49 -16.99 -20.18
CA ILE A 393 -3.69 -17.00 -19.33
C ILE A 393 -4.96 -16.94 -20.21
N GLU A 394 -4.97 -16.11 -21.25
CA GLU A 394 -6.10 -16.00 -22.19
C GLU A 394 -6.38 -17.31 -22.95
N GLN A 395 -5.40 -18.21 -23.07
CA GLN A 395 -5.55 -19.52 -23.70
C GLN A 395 -6.09 -20.60 -22.76
N LEU A 396 -6.25 -20.31 -21.46
CA LEU A 396 -6.73 -21.31 -20.50
C LEU A 396 -8.23 -21.60 -20.67
N PRO A 397 -8.66 -22.87 -20.56
CA PRO A 397 -10.07 -23.22 -20.55
C PRO A 397 -10.85 -22.46 -19.48
N GLY A 398 -12.02 -21.95 -19.87
CA GLY A 398 -12.91 -21.17 -19.00
C GLY A 398 -12.54 -19.69 -18.90
N ILE A 399 -11.39 -19.24 -19.41
CA ILE A 399 -11.03 -17.82 -19.45
C ILE A 399 -11.42 -17.22 -20.81
N LYS A 400 -12.29 -16.21 -20.78
CA LYS A 400 -12.72 -15.42 -21.94
C LYS A 400 -11.83 -14.21 -22.16
N LYS A 401 -11.39 -13.56 -21.07
CA LYS A 401 -10.61 -12.32 -21.14
C LYS A 401 -9.85 -12.03 -19.86
N VAL A 402 -8.68 -11.41 -20.01
CA VAL A 402 -7.89 -10.86 -18.92
C VAL A 402 -7.95 -9.34 -19.00
N PHE A 403 -8.36 -8.68 -17.92
CA PHE A 403 -8.35 -7.21 -17.85
C PHE A 403 -7.12 -6.68 -17.13
N ILE A 404 -6.70 -5.47 -17.52
CA ILE A 404 -5.74 -4.65 -16.78
C ILE A 404 -6.46 -3.39 -16.29
N ASN A 405 -6.98 -3.48 -15.07
CA ASN A 405 -7.72 -2.42 -14.39
C ASN A 405 -6.87 -1.68 -13.34
N SER A 406 -5.69 -2.19 -13.02
CA SER A 406 -4.63 -1.49 -12.29
C SER A 406 -4.02 -0.35 -13.13
N GLY A 407 -3.44 0.65 -12.46
CA GLY A 407 -2.76 1.75 -13.12
C GLY A 407 -1.53 1.29 -13.91
N ILE A 408 -1.26 1.93 -15.04
CA ILE A 408 -0.10 1.68 -15.90
C ILE A 408 0.82 2.92 -15.93
N ARG A 409 2.12 2.68 -15.94
CA ARG A 409 3.16 3.70 -16.13
C ARG A 409 3.52 3.82 -17.60
N TYR A 410 3.00 4.87 -18.23
CA TYR A 410 3.24 5.18 -19.64
C TYR A 410 4.72 5.45 -19.94
N ASP A 411 5.47 5.99 -19.00
CA ASP A 411 6.91 6.23 -19.13
C ASP A 411 7.71 4.92 -19.30
N LEU A 412 7.32 3.84 -18.61
CA LEU A 412 7.94 2.53 -18.81
C LEU A 412 7.65 1.98 -20.22
N ILE A 413 6.41 2.11 -20.69
CA ILE A 413 6.01 1.68 -22.04
C ILE A 413 6.79 2.44 -23.11
N LEU A 414 6.96 3.76 -22.95
CA LEU A 414 7.69 4.58 -23.91
C LEU A 414 9.21 4.37 -23.86
N SER A 415 9.74 3.93 -22.71
CA SER A 415 11.15 3.57 -22.53
C SER A 415 11.50 2.21 -23.09
N ASP A 416 10.58 1.24 -23.08
CA ASP A 416 10.77 -0.04 -23.73
C ASP A 416 10.70 0.12 -25.26
N LYS A 417 11.87 0.29 -25.88
CA LYS A 417 12.01 0.49 -27.32
C LYS A 417 11.71 -0.77 -28.14
N LYS A 418 11.80 -1.95 -27.53
CA LYS A 418 11.68 -3.22 -28.24
C LYS A 418 10.26 -3.78 -28.19
N HIS A 419 9.63 -3.76 -27.02
CA HIS A 419 8.34 -4.41 -26.79
C HIS A 419 7.25 -3.47 -26.24
N GLY A 420 7.56 -2.21 -25.93
CA GLY A 420 6.57 -1.28 -25.37
C GLY A 420 5.42 -0.99 -26.33
N GLY A 421 5.72 -0.82 -27.62
CA GLY A 421 4.70 -0.61 -28.66
C GLY A 421 3.79 -1.81 -28.88
N THR A 422 4.37 -3.03 -28.91
CA THR A 422 3.61 -4.27 -29.08
C THR A 422 2.77 -4.59 -27.84
N TYR A 423 3.33 -4.34 -26.65
CA TYR A 423 2.59 -4.42 -25.38
C TYR A 423 1.38 -3.47 -25.39
N LEU A 424 1.58 -2.18 -25.68
CA LEU A 424 0.48 -1.21 -25.72
C LEU A 424 -0.60 -1.61 -26.73
N LYS A 425 -0.19 -2.05 -27.93
CA LYS A 425 -1.12 -2.55 -28.95
C LYS A 425 -1.95 -3.72 -28.43
N LYS A 426 -1.34 -4.70 -27.77
CA LYS A 426 -2.06 -5.82 -27.17
C LYS A 426 -3.04 -5.35 -26.10
N ILE A 427 -2.57 -4.54 -25.14
CA ILE A 427 -3.41 -4.12 -24.01
C ILE A 427 -4.64 -3.32 -24.50
N VAL A 428 -4.45 -2.37 -25.41
CA VAL A 428 -5.55 -1.58 -25.99
C VAL A 428 -6.54 -2.46 -26.73
N LYS A 429 -6.03 -3.39 -27.55
CA LYS A 429 -6.88 -4.30 -28.33
C LYS A 429 -7.65 -5.25 -27.42
N ASP A 430 -7.01 -5.89 -26.45
CA ASP A 430 -7.57 -7.10 -25.82
C ASP A 430 -7.77 -7.00 -24.31
N ASN A 431 -7.18 -6.05 -23.60
CA ASN A 431 -7.13 -6.09 -22.12
C ASN A 431 -7.70 -4.86 -21.41
N VAL A 432 -8.21 -3.87 -22.14
CA VAL A 432 -8.90 -2.70 -21.57
C VAL A 432 -10.42 -2.89 -21.63
N SER A 433 -11.08 -2.71 -20.49
CA SER A 433 -12.54 -2.83 -20.29
C SER A 433 -13.35 -1.59 -20.72
N GLY A 434 -12.67 -0.59 -21.28
CA GLY A 434 -13.24 0.69 -21.72
C GLY A 434 -12.39 1.88 -21.26
N GLN A 435 -11.82 1.77 -20.06
CA GLN A 435 -10.95 2.81 -19.49
C GLN A 435 -9.58 2.25 -19.14
N MET A 436 -8.52 2.95 -19.51
CA MET A 436 -7.16 2.67 -19.04
C MET A 436 -6.73 3.77 -18.05
N LYS A 437 -6.27 3.36 -16.87
CA LYS A 437 -5.88 4.29 -15.80
C LYS A 437 -4.40 4.65 -15.90
N VAL A 438 -4.13 5.95 -15.92
CA VAL A 438 -2.77 6.52 -15.88
C VAL A 438 -2.68 7.59 -14.80
N ALA A 439 -1.49 7.75 -14.24
CA ALA A 439 -1.24 8.62 -13.11
C ALA A 439 -0.19 9.69 -13.45
N PRO A 440 -0.54 10.74 -14.21
CA PRO A 440 0.33 11.90 -14.38
C PRO A 440 0.37 12.76 -13.10
N GLU A 441 -0.70 12.74 -12.30
CA GLU A 441 -0.91 13.44 -11.03
C GLU A 441 -0.94 14.97 -11.13
N HIS A 442 -0.13 15.58 -11.98
CA HIS A 442 -0.14 17.02 -12.24
C HIS A 442 0.43 17.31 -13.64
N THR A 443 0.48 18.58 -14.05
CA THR A 443 1.04 19.01 -15.35
C THR A 443 2.19 19.98 -15.22
N MET A 444 2.23 20.76 -14.14
CA MET A 444 3.25 21.79 -13.91
C MET A 444 4.61 21.17 -13.52
N PRO A 445 5.72 21.50 -14.22
CA PRO A 445 7.04 20.93 -13.95
C PRO A 445 7.54 21.09 -12.52
N HIS A 446 7.36 22.26 -11.90
CA HIS A 446 7.82 22.49 -10.52
C HIS A 446 7.05 21.64 -9.49
N VAL A 447 5.74 21.46 -9.68
CA VAL A 447 4.93 20.56 -8.84
C VAL A 447 5.33 19.11 -9.07
N LEU A 448 5.48 18.68 -10.34
CA LEU A 448 5.89 17.32 -10.69
C LEU A 448 7.26 16.95 -10.12
N LYS A 449 8.22 17.89 -10.11
CA LYS A 449 9.53 17.74 -9.45
C LYS A 449 9.36 17.42 -7.97
N LEU A 450 8.56 18.19 -7.24
CA LEU A 450 8.26 17.97 -5.81
C LEU A 450 7.51 16.64 -5.57
N MET A 451 6.71 16.19 -6.53
CA MET A 451 6.03 14.88 -6.49
C MET A 451 6.96 13.69 -6.77
N GLY A 452 8.17 13.92 -7.29
CA GLY A 452 9.05 12.85 -7.78
C GLY A 452 8.54 12.22 -9.08
N LYS A 453 8.00 13.04 -9.98
CA LYS A 453 7.38 12.64 -11.26
C LYS A 453 8.11 13.29 -12.44
N GLN A 454 7.99 12.67 -13.62
CA GLN A 454 8.55 13.19 -14.87
C GLN A 454 7.68 14.31 -15.45
N ASN A 455 8.25 15.07 -16.38
CA ASN A 455 7.52 16.07 -17.17
C ASN A 455 6.41 15.45 -18.03
N ILE A 456 5.46 16.31 -18.41
CA ILE A 456 4.19 15.92 -19.02
C ILE A 456 4.29 15.46 -20.49
N ASP A 457 5.39 15.73 -21.19
CA ASP A 457 5.52 15.43 -22.63
C ASP A 457 5.32 13.95 -22.97
N LEU A 458 5.74 13.07 -22.06
CA LEU A 458 5.54 11.63 -22.20
C LEU A 458 4.05 11.25 -22.17
N LEU A 459 3.22 11.99 -21.45
CA LEU A 459 1.77 11.74 -21.40
C LEU A 459 1.11 12.00 -22.75
N LEU A 460 1.45 13.10 -23.43
CA LEU A 460 0.87 13.43 -24.73
C LEU A 460 1.29 12.43 -25.80
N LYS A 461 2.58 12.05 -25.81
CA LYS A 461 3.09 10.99 -26.70
C LYS A 461 2.36 9.67 -26.46
N PHE A 462 2.12 9.31 -25.20
CA PHE A 462 1.36 8.12 -24.86
C PHE A 462 -0.11 8.20 -25.30
N LYS A 463 -0.79 9.31 -24.99
CA LYS A 463 -2.19 9.54 -25.37
C LYS A 463 -2.39 9.38 -26.87
N ASN A 464 -1.55 10.02 -27.69
CA ASN A 464 -1.66 9.94 -29.15
C ASN A 464 -1.54 8.49 -29.64
N ARG A 465 -0.62 7.70 -29.07
CA ARG A 465 -0.49 6.27 -29.38
C ARG A 465 -1.72 5.46 -28.95
N PHE A 466 -2.23 5.72 -27.74
CA PHE A 466 -3.44 5.07 -27.22
C PHE A 466 -4.67 5.35 -28.09
N ASP A 467 -4.90 6.62 -28.44
CA ASP A 467 -6.06 7.03 -29.27
C ASP A 467 -5.99 6.40 -30.66
N ALA A 468 -4.80 6.42 -31.29
CA ALA A 468 -4.59 5.82 -32.61
C ALA A 468 -4.85 4.30 -32.60
N LEU A 469 -4.36 3.59 -31.56
CA LEU A 469 -4.59 2.16 -31.40
C LEU A 469 -6.05 1.84 -31.08
N SER A 470 -6.73 2.68 -30.30
CA SER A 470 -8.15 2.52 -29.97
C SER A 470 -9.01 2.69 -31.22
N LYS A 471 -8.75 3.73 -32.02
CA LYS A 471 -9.39 3.95 -33.32
C LYS A 471 -9.14 2.79 -34.28
N LYS A 472 -7.89 2.33 -34.41
CA LYS A 472 -7.53 1.17 -35.25
C LYS A 472 -8.20 -0.12 -34.80
N SER A 473 -8.51 -0.26 -33.51
CA SER A 473 -9.20 -1.43 -32.96
C SER A 473 -10.74 -1.30 -33.02
N GLY A 474 -11.28 -0.18 -33.53
CA GLY A 474 -12.72 0.09 -33.59
C GLY A 474 -13.37 0.27 -32.22
N LYS A 475 -12.59 0.55 -31.16
CA LYS A 475 -13.09 0.61 -29.78
C LYS A 475 -13.26 2.04 -29.29
N LYS A 476 -14.37 2.29 -28.59
CA LYS A 476 -14.58 3.51 -27.81
C LYS A 476 -13.95 3.32 -26.43
N GLN A 477 -12.68 3.72 -26.32
CA GLN A 477 -11.90 3.61 -25.09
C GLN A 477 -11.31 4.97 -24.69
N PHE A 478 -11.10 5.17 -23.40
CA PHE A 478 -10.65 6.45 -22.86
C PHE A 478 -9.56 6.28 -21.80
N LEU A 479 -8.73 7.31 -21.64
CA LEU A 479 -7.80 7.38 -20.52
C LEU A 479 -8.49 8.01 -19.32
N THR A 480 -8.37 7.36 -18.16
CA THR A 480 -8.69 7.94 -16.86
C THR A 480 -7.40 8.45 -16.23
N TYR A 481 -7.39 9.72 -15.82
CA TYR A 481 -6.22 10.38 -15.27
C TYR A 481 -6.38 10.55 -13.77
N TYR A 482 -5.46 9.98 -12.99
CA TYR A 482 -5.32 10.34 -11.59
C TYR A 482 -4.60 11.67 -11.50
N LEU A 483 -5.31 12.66 -10.94
CA LEU A 483 -4.88 14.04 -10.78
C LEU A 483 -5.00 14.44 -9.32
N ILE A 484 -4.01 15.18 -8.82
CA ILE A 484 -3.92 15.63 -7.45
C ILE A 484 -3.94 17.17 -7.42
N ALA A 485 -4.86 17.73 -6.64
CA ALA A 485 -4.93 19.14 -6.31
C ALA A 485 -4.26 19.41 -4.95
N ALA A 486 -3.77 20.63 -4.75
CA ALA A 486 -3.23 21.12 -3.47
C ALA A 486 -2.08 20.28 -2.87
N HIS A 487 -1.28 19.65 -3.74
CA HIS A 487 0.03 19.11 -3.35
C HIS A 487 1.00 20.25 -2.96
N PRO A 488 1.98 20.05 -2.06
CA PRO A 488 3.02 21.04 -1.80
C PRO A 488 3.66 21.60 -3.07
N GLY A 489 3.74 22.93 -3.16
CA GLY A 489 4.18 23.67 -4.34
C GLY A 489 3.07 24.02 -5.33
N CYS A 490 1.87 23.44 -5.21
CA CYS A 490 0.73 23.70 -6.09
C CYS A 490 -0.06 24.95 -5.65
N ARG A 491 -0.12 25.95 -6.53
CA ARG A 491 -0.88 27.20 -6.37
C ARG A 491 -2.18 27.19 -7.16
N MET A 492 -2.99 28.22 -6.95
CA MET A 492 -4.26 28.38 -7.68
C MET A 492 -4.03 28.55 -9.20
N THR A 493 -2.97 29.27 -9.59
CA THR A 493 -2.55 29.45 -10.99
C THR A 493 -2.17 28.12 -11.64
N ASP A 494 -1.45 27.27 -10.92
CA ASP A 494 -1.08 25.93 -11.40
C ASP A 494 -2.30 25.06 -11.71
N MET A 495 -3.37 25.21 -10.93
CA MET A 495 -4.64 24.52 -11.16
C MET A 495 -5.41 25.10 -12.36
N GLN A 496 -5.27 26.40 -12.65
CA GLN A 496 -5.82 27.01 -13.87
C GLN A 496 -5.08 26.48 -15.11
N ASP A 497 -3.76 26.34 -15.03
CA ASP A 497 -2.96 25.79 -16.12
C ASP A 497 -3.21 24.29 -16.31
N LEU A 498 -3.39 23.53 -15.22
CA LEU A 498 -3.88 22.15 -15.28
C LEU A 498 -5.26 22.06 -15.95
N LYS A 499 -6.18 23.00 -15.67
CA LYS A 499 -7.46 23.07 -16.36
C LYS A 499 -7.29 23.33 -17.86
N LYS A 500 -6.50 24.33 -18.24
CA LYS A 500 -6.20 24.60 -19.67
C LYS A 500 -5.62 23.37 -20.34
N PHE A 501 -4.67 22.70 -19.71
CA PHE A 501 -4.05 21.48 -20.25
C PHE A 501 -5.07 20.34 -20.44
N THR A 502 -5.88 20.06 -19.42
CA THR A 502 -6.87 18.97 -19.46
C THR A 502 -7.95 19.22 -20.52
N THR A 503 -8.44 20.45 -20.66
CA THR A 503 -9.46 20.80 -21.65
C THR A 503 -8.89 20.91 -23.06
N GLN A 504 -7.73 21.54 -23.24
CA GLN A 504 -7.19 21.84 -24.56
C GLN A 504 -6.38 20.69 -25.15
N LYS A 505 -5.59 19.98 -24.33
CA LYS A 505 -4.67 18.92 -24.78
C LYS A 505 -5.23 17.52 -24.53
N LEU A 506 -5.83 17.27 -23.37
CA LEU A 506 -6.43 15.96 -23.07
C LEU A 506 -7.87 15.83 -23.57
N LYS A 507 -8.53 16.96 -23.90
CA LYS A 507 -9.93 17.03 -24.37
C LYS A 507 -10.93 16.41 -23.37
N ILE A 508 -10.69 16.62 -22.08
CA ILE A 508 -11.57 16.13 -21.01
C ILE A 508 -11.85 17.23 -19.98
N THR A 509 -12.95 17.05 -19.24
CA THR A 509 -13.14 17.71 -17.94
C THR A 509 -12.97 16.64 -16.87
N PRO A 510 -11.87 16.64 -16.08
CA PRO A 510 -11.66 15.62 -15.07
C PRO A 510 -12.76 15.63 -14.01
N GLU A 511 -13.40 14.48 -13.79
CA GLU A 511 -14.39 14.31 -12.72
C GLU A 511 -13.74 13.80 -11.42
N GLN A 512 -12.63 13.07 -11.56
CA GLN A 512 -11.89 12.46 -10.45
C GLN A 512 -10.58 13.21 -10.21
N VAL A 513 -10.63 14.25 -9.36
CA VAL A 513 -9.45 14.94 -8.85
C VAL A 513 -9.38 14.75 -7.34
N GLN A 514 -8.27 14.21 -6.85
CA GLN A 514 -8.04 14.00 -5.43
C GLN A 514 -7.35 15.23 -4.83
N ILE A 515 -7.78 15.67 -3.66
CA ILE A 515 -7.01 16.65 -2.89
C ILE A 515 -5.90 15.90 -2.15
N PHE A 516 -4.68 16.41 -2.21
CA PHE A 516 -3.54 15.82 -1.50
C PHE A 516 -3.86 15.62 -0.02
N THR A 517 -3.69 14.38 0.44
CA THR A 517 -3.89 13.99 1.84
C THR A 517 -2.53 13.66 2.42
N PRO A 518 -2.02 14.41 3.42
CA PRO A 518 -0.74 14.13 4.03
C PRO A 518 -0.80 12.82 4.83
N SER A 519 -0.33 11.72 4.23
CA SER A 519 -0.17 10.43 4.90
C SER A 519 1.17 10.36 5.65
N PRO A 520 1.24 9.70 6.81
CA PRO A 520 2.49 9.58 7.57
C PRO A 520 3.62 8.96 6.74
N SER A 521 4.84 9.36 7.07
CA SER A 521 6.07 8.86 6.46
C SER A 521 6.11 8.92 4.92
N THR A 522 5.75 10.06 4.35
CA THR A 522 5.99 10.38 2.94
C THR A 522 6.69 11.73 2.80
N TRP A 523 7.56 11.88 1.80
CA TRP A 523 8.28 13.13 1.52
C TRP A 523 7.33 14.32 1.32
N SER A 524 6.19 14.11 0.65
CA SER A 524 5.19 15.16 0.46
C SER A 524 4.52 15.57 1.77
N THR A 525 4.38 14.67 2.75
CA THR A 525 3.92 15.04 4.09
C THR A 525 4.98 15.81 4.87
N VAL A 526 6.26 15.48 4.70
CA VAL A 526 7.37 16.30 5.24
C VAL A 526 7.27 17.71 4.70
N MET A 527 7.21 17.89 3.37
CA MET A 527 7.02 19.19 2.71
C MET A 527 5.77 19.92 3.22
N TYR A 528 4.65 19.20 3.37
CA TYR A 528 3.39 19.79 3.85
C TYR A 528 3.51 20.35 5.27
N TYR A 529 4.19 19.62 6.16
CA TYR A 529 4.36 20.04 7.55
C TYR A 529 5.35 21.19 7.66
N THR A 530 6.53 21.05 7.04
CA THR A 530 7.66 21.99 7.21
C THR A 530 7.55 23.23 6.34
N SER A 531 6.82 23.15 5.22
CA SER A 531 6.83 24.14 4.13
C SER A 531 8.23 24.35 3.55
N ILE A 532 9.02 23.28 3.49
CA ILE A 532 10.40 23.25 2.98
C ILE A 532 10.54 22.05 2.03
N ASP A 533 11.21 22.23 0.89
CA ASP A 533 11.68 21.13 0.05
C ASP A 533 12.83 20.42 0.78
N PRO A 534 12.66 19.16 1.23
CA PRO A 534 13.70 18.44 1.96
C PRO A 534 14.97 18.15 1.13
N PHE A 535 14.94 18.33 -0.19
CA PHE A 535 16.08 18.07 -1.07
C PHE A 535 16.90 19.32 -1.38
N THR A 536 16.27 20.50 -1.45
CA THR A 536 16.96 21.79 -1.71
C THR A 536 17.05 22.69 -0.49
N MET A 537 16.28 22.37 0.56
CA MET A 537 16.08 23.19 1.76
C MET A 537 15.41 24.55 1.49
N GLU A 538 14.85 24.75 0.29
CA GLU A 538 14.15 25.98 -0.08
C GLU A 538 12.70 25.98 0.44
N PRO A 539 12.11 27.17 0.71
CA PRO A 539 10.70 27.28 1.07
C PRO A 539 9.75 26.76 -0.02
N VAL A 540 8.73 26.00 0.38
CA VAL A 540 7.68 25.47 -0.50
C VAL A 540 6.32 25.98 -0.06
N PHE A 541 5.53 26.49 -1.00
CA PHE A 541 4.14 26.88 -0.74
C PHE A 541 3.29 25.65 -0.37
N VAL A 542 2.50 25.77 0.70
CA VAL A 542 1.56 24.71 1.12
C VAL A 542 0.21 25.33 1.41
N GLU A 543 -0.82 24.92 0.67
CA GLU A 543 -2.18 25.31 0.97
C GLU A 543 -2.71 24.51 2.16
N LYS A 544 -2.87 25.14 3.32
CA LYS A 544 -3.39 24.51 4.54
C LYS A 544 -4.89 24.77 4.75
N ASN A 545 -5.46 25.78 4.09
CA ASN A 545 -6.88 26.12 4.24
C ASN A 545 -7.77 25.18 3.44
N SER A 546 -8.66 24.45 4.13
CA SER A 546 -9.57 23.46 3.51
C SER A 546 -10.46 24.05 2.40
N ALA A 547 -10.96 25.27 2.58
CA ALA A 547 -11.80 25.91 1.57
C ALA A 547 -10.99 26.26 0.31
N ARG A 548 -9.73 26.67 0.46
CA ARG A 548 -8.83 26.94 -0.68
C ARG A 548 -8.37 25.65 -1.37
N LYS A 549 -8.12 24.56 -0.64
CA LYS A 549 -7.88 23.23 -1.23
C LYS A 549 -9.07 22.78 -2.09
N GLU A 550 -10.28 22.95 -1.58
CA GLU A 550 -11.50 22.63 -2.33
C GLU A 550 -11.65 23.54 -3.55
N LYS A 551 -11.38 24.85 -3.43
CA LYS A 551 -11.35 25.77 -4.59
C LYS A 551 -10.35 25.32 -5.66
N GLN A 552 -9.14 24.90 -5.28
CA GLN A 552 -8.16 24.35 -6.22
C GLN A 552 -8.71 23.15 -6.99
N LYS A 553 -9.31 22.17 -6.30
CA LYS A 553 -9.98 21.02 -6.94
C LYS A 553 -11.11 21.48 -7.87
N GLN A 554 -11.92 22.44 -7.43
CA GLN A 554 -13.07 22.94 -8.18
C GLN A 554 -12.68 23.64 -9.47
N ILE A 555 -11.50 24.25 -9.55
CA ILE A 555 -11.03 24.86 -10.81
C ILE A 555 -11.09 23.84 -11.93
N VAL A 556 -10.47 22.67 -11.75
CA VAL A 556 -10.32 21.64 -12.78
C VAL A 556 -11.62 20.84 -13.00
N THR A 557 -12.43 20.65 -11.96
CA THR A 557 -13.63 19.80 -12.02
C THR A 557 -14.91 20.52 -12.45
N LYS A 558 -15.02 21.84 -12.28
CA LYS A 558 -16.21 22.59 -12.72
C LYS A 558 -16.27 22.66 -14.25
N LYS A 559 -17.34 22.09 -14.84
CA LYS A 559 -17.72 22.35 -16.24
C LYS A 559 -18.03 23.84 -16.38
N TYR A 560 -17.52 24.48 -17.44
CA TYR A 560 -18.01 25.82 -17.79
C TYR A 560 -19.51 25.67 -18.08
N ARG A 561 -20.36 26.37 -17.31
CA ARG A 561 -21.72 26.62 -17.78
C ARG A 561 -21.53 27.58 -18.95
N ASN A 562 -21.85 27.15 -20.16
CA ASN A 562 -22.05 28.09 -21.25
C ASN A 562 -23.13 29.07 -20.76
N LYS A 563 -22.73 30.32 -20.55
CA LYS A 563 -23.67 31.43 -20.48
C LYS A 563 -23.89 31.92 -21.89
#